data_AF-A0A268BS12-F1
#
_entry.id   AF-A0A268BS12-F1
#
_cell.length_a   1.000
_cell.length_b   1.000
_cell.length_c   1.000
_cell.angle_alpha   90.00
_cell.angle_beta   90.00
_cell.angle_gamma   90.00
#
_symmetry.space_group_name_H-M   'P 1'
#
loop_
_entity.id
_entity.type
_entity.pdbx_description
1 polymer ?
#
loop_
_entity_poly.entity_id
_entity_poly.type
_entity_poly.pdbx_seq_one_letter_code
_entity_poly.pdbx_strand_id
1 'polypeptide(L)'
;MAEKEEQFYLVRSDVLPESMKKTLQAKELLERKKVASVFDAVQQVDLSRSVFYKYRDAVFPFRAMVKQRMITLFFHLEDRTGTLSELLAIVARSGGNILTIHQTIPLQGRANVTISLNTSGMHTDIQSLLDELRALEYVDKVEILSSEA
;
A
#
# COMPACT_ATOMS: atom_id res chain seq x y z
N MET A 1 16.54 -24.02 -6.56
CA MET A 1 17.52 -23.02 -7.04
C MET A 1 17.58 -21.95 -5.97
N ALA A 2 18.75 -21.67 -5.40
CA ALA A 2 18.85 -20.68 -4.32
C ALA A 2 18.53 -19.29 -4.89
N GLU A 3 17.52 -18.62 -4.34
CA GLU A 3 17.26 -17.20 -4.59
C GLU A 3 18.52 -16.43 -4.18
N LYS A 4 19.18 -15.78 -5.13
CA LYS A 4 20.21 -14.79 -4.79
C LYS A 4 19.47 -13.61 -4.19
N GLU A 5 19.71 -13.34 -2.90
CA GLU A 5 19.25 -12.10 -2.28
C GLU A 5 19.80 -10.91 -3.07
N GLU A 6 18.91 -10.13 -3.67
CA GLU A 6 19.27 -8.91 -4.38
C GLU A 6 19.66 -7.84 -3.36
N GLN A 7 20.92 -7.39 -3.40
CA GLN A 7 21.43 -6.37 -2.49
C GLN A 7 21.14 -4.97 -3.04
N PHE A 8 20.40 -4.17 -2.28
CA PHE A 8 20.03 -2.79 -2.65
C PHE A 8 20.94 -1.76 -1.97
N TYR A 9 21.19 -0.64 -2.66
CA TYR A 9 21.99 0.49 -2.17
C TYR A 9 21.16 1.78 -2.20
N LEU A 10 21.29 2.61 -1.15
CA LEU A 10 20.67 3.94 -1.11
C LEU A 10 21.64 4.98 -1.63
N VAL A 11 21.24 5.69 -2.69
CA VAL A 11 22.06 6.70 -3.36
C VAL A 11 21.26 8.00 -3.44
N ARG A 12 21.91 9.15 -3.18
CA ARG A 12 21.26 10.46 -3.33
C ARG A 12 20.94 10.74 -4.80
N SER A 13 19.83 11.44 -5.05
CA SER A 13 19.37 11.70 -6.42
C SER A 13 20.33 12.55 -7.24
N ASP A 14 21.08 13.45 -6.61
CA ASP A 14 22.00 14.37 -7.29
C ASP A 14 23.22 13.66 -7.86
N VAL A 15 23.69 12.59 -7.22
CA VAL A 15 24.83 11.80 -7.68
C VAL A 15 24.46 10.70 -8.69
N LEU A 16 23.17 10.53 -9.00
CA LEU A 16 22.74 9.56 -10.01
C LEU A 16 23.23 9.98 -11.40
N PRO A 17 23.78 9.06 -12.21
CA PRO A 17 24.07 9.32 -13.61
C PRO A 17 22.81 9.77 -14.38
N GLU A 18 22.97 10.64 -15.36
CA GLU A 18 21.86 11.14 -16.19
C GLU A 18 21.05 10.02 -16.85
N SER A 19 21.71 8.92 -17.24
CA SER A 19 21.03 7.74 -17.78
C SER A 19 20.03 7.10 -16.80
N MET A 20 20.38 7.03 -15.52
CA MET A 20 19.48 6.51 -14.48
C MET A 20 18.35 7.50 -14.18
N LYS A 21 18.66 8.80 -14.08
CA LYS A 21 17.65 9.86 -13.88
C LYS A 21 16.62 9.88 -15.01
N LYS A 22 17.07 9.87 -16.27
CA LYS A 22 16.21 9.80 -17.46
C LYS A 22 15.40 8.51 -17.50
N THR A 23 15.97 7.38 -17.07
CA THR A 23 15.22 6.12 -16.95
C THR A 23 14.06 6.26 -15.95
N LEU A 24 14.30 6.87 -14.78
CA LEU A 24 13.26 7.15 -13.80
C LEU A 24 12.16 8.08 -14.36
N GLN A 25 12.53 9.12 -15.09
CA GLN A 25 11.58 10.02 -15.76
C GLN A 25 10.74 9.30 -16.82
N ALA A 26 11.36 8.45 -17.65
CA ALA A 26 10.65 7.64 -18.65
C ALA A 26 9.65 6.68 -17.99
N LYS A 27 10.02 6.05 -16.86
CA LYS A 27 9.11 5.21 -16.06
C LYS A 27 7.93 6.03 -15.52
N GLU A 28 8.18 7.24 -15.00
CA GLU A 28 7.12 8.12 -14.50
C GLU A 28 6.11 8.54 -15.60
N LEU A 29 6.59 8.80 -16.83
CA LEU A 29 5.72 9.11 -17.97
C LEU A 29 4.80 7.93 -18.34
N LEU A 30 5.36 6.71 -18.32
CA LEU A 30 4.63 5.47 -18.60
C LEU A 30 3.58 5.17 -17.52
N GLU A 31 3.98 5.27 -16.24
CA GLU A 31 3.08 5.05 -15.08
C GLU A 31 1.89 6.01 -15.09
N ARG A 32 2.14 7.28 -15.42
CA ARG A 32 1.10 8.31 -15.53
C ARG A 32 0.26 8.24 -16.81
N LYS A 33 0.50 7.24 -17.68
CA LYS A 33 -0.16 7.08 -18.98
C LYS A 33 -0.07 8.35 -19.86
N LYS A 34 1.00 9.14 -19.70
CA LYS A 34 1.24 10.36 -20.51
C LYS A 34 1.76 10.03 -21.90
N VAL A 35 2.22 8.79 -22.10
CA VAL A 35 2.78 8.27 -23.35
C VAL A 35 2.24 6.85 -23.57
N ALA A 36 2.09 6.45 -24.84
CA ALA A 36 1.47 5.18 -25.22
C ALA A 36 2.46 4.01 -25.20
N SER A 37 3.75 4.27 -25.37
CA SER A 37 4.76 3.24 -25.46
C SER A 37 6.09 3.64 -24.81
N VAL A 38 6.92 2.62 -24.52
CA VAL A 38 8.31 2.82 -24.07
C VAL A 38 9.09 3.68 -25.07
N PHE A 39 8.81 3.54 -26.37
CA PHE A 39 9.50 4.32 -27.39
C PHE A 39 9.25 5.82 -27.24
N ASP A 40 7.98 6.19 -27.05
CA ASP A 40 7.59 7.59 -26.89
C ASP A 40 8.21 8.16 -25.60
N ALA A 41 8.19 7.36 -24.52
CA ALA A 41 8.78 7.73 -23.24
C ALA A 41 10.28 8.04 -23.38
N VAL A 42 11.05 7.15 -24.00
CA VAL A 42 12.51 7.32 -24.12
C VAL A 42 12.89 8.42 -25.10
N GLN A 43 12.10 8.65 -26.16
CA GLN A 43 12.30 9.82 -27.03
C GLN A 43 12.07 11.13 -26.29
N GLN A 44 11.00 11.22 -25.49
CA GLN A 44 10.65 12.45 -24.78
C GLN A 44 11.70 12.86 -23.74
N VAL A 45 12.40 11.89 -23.13
CA VAL A 45 13.47 12.15 -22.15
C VAL A 45 14.87 12.09 -22.75
N ASP A 46 15.00 11.95 -24.07
CA ASP A 46 16.28 11.82 -24.78
C ASP A 46 17.16 10.69 -24.19
N LEU A 47 16.62 9.47 -24.20
CA LEU A 47 17.26 8.25 -23.73
C LEU A 47 17.23 7.18 -24.83
N SER A 48 18.29 6.40 -24.97
CA SER A 48 18.26 5.25 -25.87
C SER A 48 17.42 4.12 -25.29
N ARG A 49 16.75 3.34 -26.16
CA ARG A 49 16.01 2.14 -25.74
C ARG A 49 16.90 1.14 -25.00
N SER A 50 18.14 0.95 -25.45
CA SER A 50 19.08 0.01 -24.81
C SER A 50 19.46 0.43 -23.40
N VAL A 51 19.65 1.73 -23.15
CA VAL A 51 19.94 2.26 -21.81
C VAL A 51 18.72 2.14 -20.91
N PHE A 52 17.52 2.41 -21.43
CA PHE A 52 16.28 2.19 -20.68
C PHE A 52 16.18 0.74 -20.22
N TYR A 53 16.30 -0.25 -21.12
CA TYR A 53 16.21 -1.67 -20.73
C TYR A 53 17.34 -2.13 -19.82
N LYS A 54 18.52 -1.51 -19.89
CA LYS A 54 19.63 -1.79 -18.97
C LYS A 54 19.29 -1.42 -17.52
N TYR A 55 18.53 -0.34 -17.30
CA TYR A 55 18.23 0.17 -15.96
C TYR A 55 16.76 0.00 -15.52
N ARG A 56 15.87 -0.41 -16.44
CA ARG A 56 14.42 -0.53 -16.21
C ARG A 56 14.10 -1.30 -14.93
N ASP A 57 14.78 -2.43 -14.76
CA ASP A 57 14.53 -3.38 -13.69
C ASP A 57 15.58 -3.29 -12.56
N ALA A 58 16.46 -2.28 -12.61
CA ALA A 58 17.54 -2.07 -11.63
C ALA A 58 17.45 -0.74 -10.88
N VAL A 59 16.71 0.24 -11.41
CA VAL A 59 16.58 1.58 -10.83
C VAL A 59 15.12 1.89 -10.59
N PHE A 60 14.79 2.15 -9.33
CA PHE A 60 13.43 2.42 -8.87
C PHE A 60 13.43 3.64 -7.96
N PRO A 61 12.37 4.47 -8.01
CA PRO A 61 12.22 5.54 -7.04
C PRO A 61 12.02 4.93 -5.65
N PHE A 62 12.77 5.42 -4.64
CA PHE A 62 12.66 4.91 -3.28
C PHE A 62 11.23 4.99 -2.71
N ARG A 63 10.45 6.00 -3.12
CA ARG A 63 9.03 6.12 -2.74
C ARG A 63 8.17 4.94 -3.22
N ALA A 64 8.53 4.26 -4.31
CA ALA A 64 7.85 3.04 -4.74
C ALA A 64 8.23 1.82 -3.88
N MET A 65 9.40 1.85 -3.23
CA MET A 65 9.85 0.79 -2.30
C MET A 65 9.34 1.01 -0.87
N VAL A 66 9.13 2.27 -0.46
CA VAL A 66 8.40 2.60 0.77
C VAL A 66 6.91 2.63 0.45
N LYS A 67 6.35 1.46 0.11
CA LYS A 67 4.89 1.30 0.21
C LYS A 67 4.55 1.54 1.67
N GLN A 68 3.84 2.64 1.94
CA GLN A 68 3.12 2.77 3.19
C GLN A 68 2.28 1.50 3.32
N ARG A 69 2.49 0.72 4.39
CA ARG A 69 1.80 -0.56 4.59
C ARG A 69 0.32 -0.27 4.89
N MET A 70 -0.43 0.05 3.84
CA MET A 70 -1.83 0.35 3.88
C MET A 70 -2.59 -0.95 3.74
N ILE A 71 -3.43 -1.24 4.71
CA ILE A 71 -4.31 -2.41 4.67
C ILE A 71 -5.74 -1.96 4.71
N THR A 72 -6.61 -2.73 4.07
CA THR A 72 -8.06 -2.53 4.13
C THR A 72 -8.69 -3.72 4.83
N LEU A 73 -9.31 -3.45 5.97
CA LEU A 73 -10.08 -4.41 6.74
C LEU A 73 -11.56 -4.29 6.37
N PHE A 74 -12.23 -5.43 6.27
CA PHE A 74 -13.66 -5.54 6.04
C PHE A 74 -14.30 -6.36 7.14
N PHE A 75 -15.34 -5.78 7.72
CA PHE A 75 -16.04 -6.33 8.87
C PHE A 75 -17.49 -6.59 8.52
N HIS A 76 -17.97 -7.75 8.94
CA HIS A 76 -19.39 -7.97 9.15
C HIS A 76 -19.67 -7.71 10.64
N LEU A 77 -20.45 -6.67 10.91
CA LEU A 77 -20.72 -6.19 12.26
C LEU A 77 -22.21 -6.28 12.58
N GLU A 78 -22.52 -6.70 13.79
CA GLU A 78 -23.83 -6.49 14.37
C GLU A 78 -23.98 -5.02 14.80
N ASP A 79 -25.06 -4.39 14.37
CA ASP A 79 -25.36 -2.99 14.68
C ASP A 79 -25.95 -2.89 16.08
N ARG A 80 -25.08 -2.51 17.03
CA ARG A 80 -25.45 -2.19 18.41
C ARG A 80 -24.83 -0.84 18.77
N THR A 81 -25.41 -0.16 19.75
CA THR A 81 -24.88 1.13 20.20
C THR A 81 -23.42 0.99 20.65
N GLY A 82 -22.52 1.74 20.02
CA GLY A 82 -21.11 1.83 20.41
C GLY A 82 -20.15 0.86 19.71
N THR A 83 -20.63 -0.11 18.93
CA THR A 83 -19.77 -1.15 18.33
C THR A 83 -18.68 -0.59 17.41
N LEU A 84 -19.05 0.34 16.51
CA LEU A 84 -18.08 1.01 15.65
C LEU A 84 -17.06 1.81 16.49
N SER A 85 -17.52 2.53 17.52
CA SER A 85 -16.63 3.35 18.36
C SER A 85 -15.59 2.50 19.09
N GLU A 86 -16.00 1.36 19.65
CA GLU A 86 -15.10 0.43 20.32
C GLU A 86 -14.09 -0.19 19.34
N LEU A 87 -14.56 -0.59 18.16
CA LEU A 87 -13.69 -1.10 17.09
C LEU A 87 -12.62 -0.08 16.68
N LEU A 88 -13.02 1.18 16.46
CA LEU A 88 -12.07 2.25 16.11
C LEU A 88 -11.07 2.51 17.25
N ALA A 89 -11.51 2.40 18.50
CA ALA A 89 -10.64 2.54 19.66
C ALA A 89 -9.59 1.41 19.72
N ILE A 90 -9.95 0.17 19.40
CA ILE A 90 -9.00 -0.96 19.32
C ILE A 90 -7.94 -0.70 18.24
N VAL A 91 -8.37 -0.30 17.04
CA VAL A 91 -7.45 0.03 15.94
C VAL A 91 -6.51 1.17 16.33
N ALA A 92 -7.02 2.25 16.92
CA ALA A 92 -6.20 3.37 17.38
C ALA A 92 -5.20 2.95 18.48
N ARG A 93 -5.64 2.11 19.43
CA ARG A 93 -4.77 1.59 20.50
C ARG A 93 -3.63 0.74 19.96
N SER A 94 -3.80 0.04 18.84
CA SER A 94 -2.72 -0.73 18.19
C SER A 94 -1.68 0.13 17.47
N GLY A 95 -1.90 1.45 17.38
CA GLY A 95 -1.06 2.40 16.64
C GLY A 95 -1.40 2.49 15.15
N GLY A 96 -2.48 1.85 14.70
CA GLY A 96 -2.96 1.95 13.32
C GLY A 96 -3.61 3.31 13.06
N ASN A 97 -3.11 4.06 12.09
CA ASN A 97 -3.73 5.32 11.70
C ASN A 97 -4.85 5.07 10.68
N ILE A 98 -6.09 5.31 11.08
CA ILE A 98 -7.26 5.14 10.22
C ILE A 98 -7.27 6.24 9.14
N LEU A 99 -7.38 5.82 7.89
CA LEU A 99 -7.40 6.73 6.72
C LEU A 99 -8.83 6.95 6.24
N THR A 100 -9.62 5.89 6.09
CA THR A 100 -11.03 5.97 5.71
C THR A 100 -11.87 4.94 6.47
N ILE A 101 -13.12 5.30 6.69
CA ILE A 101 -14.14 4.43 7.29
C ILE A 101 -15.38 4.51 6.39
N HIS A 102 -15.91 3.37 6.01
CA HIS A 102 -17.16 3.27 5.26
C HIS A 102 -18.04 2.21 5.88
N GLN A 103 -19.15 2.63 6.49
CA GLN A 103 -20.18 1.75 7.04
C GLN A 103 -21.43 1.78 6.15
N THR A 104 -21.96 0.61 5.81
CA THR A 104 -23.24 0.51 5.12
C THR A 104 -24.40 0.75 6.10
N ILE A 105 -25.56 1.15 5.57
CA ILE A 105 -26.79 1.19 6.36
C ILE A 105 -27.06 -0.22 6.92
N PRO A 106 -27.33 -0.37 8.23
CA PRO A 106 -27.65 -1.65 8.82
C PRO A 106 -28.89 -2.29 8.17
N LEU A 107 -28.78 -3.54 7.76
CA LEU A 107 -29.89 -4.37 7.28
C LEU A 107 -30.04 -5.55 8.25
N GLN A 108 -31.24 -5.72 8.81
CA GLN A 108 -31.53 -6.77 9.81
C GLN A 108 -30.57 -6.75 11.01
N GLY A 109 -30.21 -5.55 11.48
CA GLY A 109 -29.29 -5.37 12.61
C GLY A 109 -27.83 -5.70 12.27
N ARG A 110 -27.45 -5.74 10.99
CA ARG A 110 -26.07 -5.98 10.55
C ARG A 110 -25.61 -4.95 9.55
N ALA A 111 -24.37 -4.49 9.69
CA ALA A 111 -23.73 -3.56 8.78
C ALA A 111 -22.37 -4.09 8.34
N ASN A 112 -21.99 -3.76 7.12
CA ASN A 112 -20.63 -3.99 6.66
C ASN A 112 -19.82 -2.72 6.91
N VAL A 113 -18.60 -2.88 7.43
CA VAL A 113 -17.68 -1.76 7.64
C VAL A 113 -16.37 -2.05 6.92
N THR A 114 -15.90 -1.08 6.14
CA THR A 114 -14.58 -1.10 5.53
C THR A 114 -13.72 -0.03 6.19
N ILE A 115 -12.54 -0.41 6.66
CA ILE A 115 -11.56 0.50 7.27
C ILE A 115 -10.25 0.36 6.52
N SER A 116 -9.78 1.47 5.94
CA SER A 116 -8.40 1.55 5.47
C SER A 116 -7.52 2.15 6.55
N LEU A 117 -6.36 1.54 6.79
CA LEU A 117 -5.43 2.01 7.81
C LEU A 117 -3.99 1.94 7.33
N ASN A 118 -3.19 2.90 7.81
CA ASN A 118 -1.75 2.91 7.67
C ASN A 118 -1.12 2.22 8.88
N THR A 119 -0.43 1.10 8.64
CA THR A 119 0.18 0.28 9.70
C THR A 119 1.61 0.71 10.05
N SER A 120 2.15 1.76 9.43
CA SER A 120 3.56 2.19 9.64
C SER A 120 3.87 2.61 11.07
N GLY A 121 2.84 2.99 11.85
CA GLY A 121 2.95 3.37 13.27
C GLY A 121 2.45 2.31 14.25
N MET A 122 2.07 1.12 13.77
CA MET A 122 1.61 0.05 14.65
C MET A 122 2.76 -0.49 15.49
N HIS A 123 2.51 -0.63 16.78
CA HIS A 123 3.44 -1.28 17.73
C HIS A 123 3.03 -2.74 18.02
N THR A 124 1.86 -3.15 17.54
CA THR A 124 1.35 -4.51 17.61
C THR A 124 1.36 -5.13 16.21
N ASP A 125 1.57 -6.45 16.12
CA ASP A 125 1.47 -7.15 14.84
C ASP A 125 0.03 -7.15 14.30
N ILE A 126 -0.13 -7.14 12.98
CA ILE A 126 -1.45 -7.11 12.36
C ILE A 126 -2.27 -8.36 12.69
N GLN A 127 -1.63 -9.52 12.84
CA GLN A 127 -2.34 -10.75 13.16
C GLN A 127 -2.92 -10.68 14.58
N SER A 128 -2.19 -10.13 15.53
CA SER A 128 -2.68 -9.89 16.89
C SER A 128 -3.84 -8.89 16.93
N LEU A 129 -3.80 -7.81 16.13
CA LEU A 129 -4.93 -6.89 16.00
C LEU A 129 -6.17 -7.61 15.44
N LEU A 130 -6.00 -8.44 14.41
CA LEU A 130 -7.10 -9.22 13.84
C LEU A 130 -7.70 -10.20 14.85
N ASP A 131 -6.87 -10.84 15.66
CA ASP A 131 -7.33 -11.78 16.67
C ASP A 131 -8.10 -11.06 17.80
N GLU A 132 -7.65 -9.88 18.22
CA GLU A 132 -8.41 -9.02 19.17
C GLU A 132 -9.76 -8.60 18.58
N LEU A 133 -9.79 -8.20 17.31
CA LEU A 133 -11.02 -7.79 16.63
C LEU A 133 -12.00 -8.97 16.41
N ARG A 134 -11.49 -10.18 16.14
CA ARG A 134 -12.30 -11.41 16.01
C ARG A 134 -12.92 -11.87 17.33
N ALA A 135 -12.31 -11.50 18.46
CA ALA A 135 -12.80 -11.89 19.78
C ALA A 135 -14.02 -11.07 20.23
N LEU A 136 -14.34 -9.99 19.53
CA LEU A 136 -15.50 -9.15 19.83
C LEU A 136 -16.80 -9.87 19.45
N GLU A 137 -17.74 -9.99 20.39
CA GLU A 137 -19.00 -10.73 20.18
C GLU A 137 -19.87 -10.18 19.04
N TYR A 138 -19.73 -8.91 18.72
CA TYR A 138 -20.50 -8.22 17.68
C TYR A 138 -19.79 -8.20 16.32
N VAL A 139 -18.60 -8.80 16.20
CA VAL A 139 -17.88 -8.99 14.93
C VAL A 139 -18.16 -10.41 14.44
N ASP A 140 -19.04 -10.55 13.45
CA ASP A 140 -19.32 -11.84 12.83
C ASP A 140 -18.09 -12.36 12.07
N LYS A 141 -17.35 -11.45 11.43
CA LYS A 141 -16.20 -11.77 10.59
C LYS A 141 -15.35 -10.53 10.31
N VAL A 142 -14.03 -10.71 10.22
CA VAL A 142 -13.09 -9.71 9.72
C VAL A 142 -12.15 -10.32 8.68
N GLU A 143 -11.97 -9.61 7.57
CA GLU A 143 -11.13 -10.00 6.44
C GLU A 143 -10.20 -8.86 6.03
N ILE A 144 -9.02 -9.20 5.51
CA ILE A 144 -8.18 -8.24 4.81
C ILE A 144 -8.58 -8.29 3.33
N LEU A 145 -9.13 -7.19 2.79
CA LEU A 145 -9.51 -7.11 1.37
C LEU A 145 -8.34 -6.78 0.46
N SER A 146 -7.43 -5.95 0.95
CA SER A 146 -6.23 -5.56 0.23
C SER A 146 -5.12 -5.33 1.24
N SER A 147 -4.01 -6.04 1.02
CA SER A 147 -2.70 -5.65 1.52
C SER A 147 -1.90 -5.31 0.27
N GLU A 148 -1.65 -4.03 0.01
CA GLU A 148 -0.63 -3.67 -0.97
C GLU A 148 0.73 -3.95 -0.33
N ALA A 149 1.12 -5.23 -0.34
CA ALA A 149 2.46 -5.68 0.03
C ALA A 149 3.49 -5.18 -1.00
#